data_AF-A0A925HXG2-F1
#
_entry.id   AF-A0A925HXG2-F1
#
_cell.length_a   1.000
_cell.length_b   1.000
_cell.length_c   1.000
_cell.angle_alpha   90.00
_cell.angle_beta   90.00
_cell.angle_gamma   90.00
#
_symmetry.space_group_name_H-M   'P 1'
#
loop_
_entity.id
_entity.type
_entity.pdbx_description
1 polymer ?
#
loop_
_entity_poly.entity_id
_entity_poly.type
_entity_poly.pdbx_seq_one_letter_code
_entity_poly.pdbx_strand_id
1 'polypeptide(L)'
;MKLSIYVPDERADDIERWRERLNFSKVFIEAFDQALAADAAISNVKGKEMKAVVERLTKEADGTFEYSWKVGAKLGRVWATRHAHLSDLRNIAEGVVTFNDRKDDVRLVLWGDYQHCGYYQTPEEDYEDAQMAQSGTDIETYRRGYNQGFVDAVKQVWDDIKTAF
;
A
#
# COMPACT_ATOMS: atom_id res chain seq x y z
N MET A 1 50.98 -3.96 -7.57
CA MET A 1 50.23 -4.94 -6.74
C MET A 1 49.60 -5.94 -7.70
N LYS A 2 49.69 -7.25 -7.43
CA LYS A 2 49.13 -8.30 -8.30
C LYS A 2 47.83 -8.79 -7.66
N LEU A 3 46.69 -8.55 -8.32
CA LEU A 3 45.38 -9.03 -7.86
C LEU A 3 45.14 -10.43 -8.44
N SER A 4 44.73 -11.39 -7.62
CA SER A 4 44.27 -12.69 -8.09
C SER A 4 42.76 -12.73 -7.94
N ILE A 5 42.05 -12.96 -9.03
CA ILE A 5 40.58 -13.06 -9.06
C ILE A 5 40.20 -14.51 -9.29
N TYR A 6 39.16 -14.96 -8.57
CA TYR A 6 38.57 -16.26 -8.81
C TYR A 6 37.68 -16.20 -10.04
N VAL A 7 37.87 -17.15 -10.95
CA VAL A 7 37.03 -17.36 -12.13
C VAL A 7 36.28 -18.67 -11.93
N PRO A 8 34.94 -18.68 -12.00
CA PRO A 8 34.18 -19.93 -11.98
C PRO A 8 34.61 -20.86 -13.12
N ASP A 9 34.80 -22.15 -12.83
CA ASP A 9 35.32 -23.14 -13.79
C ASP A 9 34.53 -23.20 -15.10
N GLU A 10 33.22 -22.98 -15.04
CA GLU A 10 32.32 -22.92 -16.20
C GLU A 10 32.60 -21.76 -17.18
N ARG A 11 33.41 -20.78 -16.78
CA ARG A 11 33.83 -19.63 -17.58
C ARG A 11 35.31 -19.65 -17.93
N ALA A 12 36.05 -20.66 -17.45
CA ALA A 12 37.50 -20.74 -17.61
C ALA A 12 37.90 -20.79 -19.10
N ASP A 13 37.23 -21.61 -19.90
CA ASP A 13 37.50 -21.76 -21.33
C ASP A 13 37.22 -20.48 -22.13
N ASP A 14 36.17 -19.74 -21.78
CA ASP A 14 35.83 -18.48 -22.43
C ASP A 14 36.83 -17.39 -22.07
N ILE A 15 37.27 -17.36 -20.82
CA ILE A 15 38.31 -16.44 -20.34
C ILE A 15 39.68 -16.76 -20.97
N GLU A 16 40.04 -18.03 -21.13
CA GLU A 16 41.28 -18.45 -21.79
C GLU A 16 41.28 -18.02 -23.27
N ARG A 17 40.18 -18.26 -24.01
CA ARG A 17 40.02 -17.83 -25.41
C ARG A 17 40.05 -16.31 -25.57
N TRP A 18 39.46 -15.59 -24.63
CA TRP A 18 39.52 -14.14 -24.64
C TRP A 18 40.96 -13.69 -24.34
N ARG A 19 41.70 -14.36 -23.45
CA ARG A 19 43.09 -14.03 -23.06
C ARG A 19 44.03 -14.01 -24.25
N GLU A 20 43.84 -14.92 -25.17
CA GLU A 20 44.62 -15.02 -26.40
C GLU A 20 44.27 -13.95 -27.45
N ARG A 21 43.03 -13.43 -27.40
CA ARG A 21 42.48 -12.50 -28.42
C ARG A 21 42.51 -11.03 -28.00
N LEU A 22 42.56 -10.73 -26.71
CA LEU A 22 42.39 -9.38 -26.17
C LEU A 22 43.54 -9.00 -25.25
N ASN A 23 43.84 -7.70 -25.15
CA ASN A 23 44.70 -7.20 -24.08
C ASN A 23 43.92 -7.23 -22.75
N PHE A 24 44.01 -8.37 -22.07
CA PHE A 24 43.22 -8.70 -20.88
C PHE A 24 43.30 -7.68 -19.77
N SER A 25 44.49 -7.15 -19.53
CA SER A 25 44.70 -6.12 -18.53
C SER A 25 43.88 -4.87 -18.86
N LYS A 26 43.84 -4.46 -20.14
CA LYS A 26 43.08 -3.29 -20.56
C LYS A 26 41.56 -3.52 -20.50
N VAL A 27 41.08 -4.65 -21.02
CA VAL A 27 39.65 -4.99 -21.01
C VAL A 27 39.12 -5.16 -19.59
N PHE A 28 39.91 -5.78 -18.71
CA PHE A 28 39.55 -5.93 -17.30
C PHE A 28 39.50 -4.59 -16.57
N ILE A 29 40.49 -3.71 -16.78
CA ILE A 29 40.50 -2.37 -16.19
C ILE A 29 39.28 -1.56 -16.65
N GLU A 30 38.96 -1.57 -17.95
CA GLU A 30 37.80 -0.84 -18.49
C GLU A 30 36.47 -1.38 -17.93
N ALA A 31 36.31 -2.70 -17.84
CA ALA A 31 35.11 -3.30 -17.25
C ALA A 31 35.00 -3.04 -15.74
N PHE A 32 36.13 -3.05 -15.03
CA PHE A 32 36.20 -2.74 -13.60
C PHE A 32 35.85 -1.27 -13.33
N ASP A 33 36.40 -0.35 -14.11
CA ASP A 33 36.09 1.08 -14.00
C ASP A 33 34.61 1.37 -14.32
N GLN A 34 34.03 0.68 -15.32
CA GLN A 34 32.60 0.77 -15.61
C GLN A 34 31.73 0.24 -14.46
N ALA A 35 32.12 -0.89 -13.85
CA ALA A 35 31.42 -1.44 -12.70
C ALA A 35 31.49 -0.53 -11.48
N LEU A 36 32.65 0.10 -11.22
CA LEU A 36 32.80 1.10 -10.17
C LEU A 36 31.98 2.37 -10.45
N ALA A 37 31.94 2.83 -11.69
CA ALA A 37 31.10 3.98 -12.08
C ALA A 37 29.60 3.68 -11.91
N ALA A 38 29.17 2.46 -12.25
CA ALA A 38 27.79 2.01 -12.04
C ALA A 38 27.45 1.89 -10.55
N ASP A 39 28.34 1.33 -9.73
CA ASP A 39 28.16 1.23 -8.28
C ASP A 39 28.14 2.61 -7.60
N ALA A 40 28.99 3.55 -8.04
CA ALA A 40 29.00 4.93 -7.57
C ALA A 40 27.71 5.67 -7.97
N ALA A 41 27.20 5.46 -9.18
CA ALA A 41 25.92 6.03 -9.63
C ALA A 41 24.75 5.51 -8.79
N ILE A 42 24.70 4.20 -8.52
CA ILE A 42 23.69 3.57 -7.66
C ILE A 42 23.81 4.08 -6.22
N SER A 43 25.03 4.25 -5.71
CA SER A 43 25.29 4.73 -4.35
C SER A 43 24.97 6.22 -4.17
N ASN A 44 25.12 7.03 -5.21
CA ASN A 44 24.75 8.45 -5.18
C ASN A 44 23.22 8.67 -5.14
N VAL A 45 22.44 7.81 -5.80
CA VAL A 45 20.96 7.86 -5.75
C VAL A 45 20.41 7.46 -4.36
N LYS A 46 21.14 6.61 -3.61
CA LYS A 46 20.69 6.05 -2.32
C LYS A 46 20.61 7.08 -1.17
N GLY A 47 21.32 8.22 -1.24
CA GLY A 47 21.48 9.11 -0.09
C GLY A 47 20.38 10.15 0.11
N LYS A 48 20.24 11.09 -0.83
CA LYS A 48 19.34 12.26 -0.69
C LYS A 48 18.08 12.16 -1.53
N GLU A 49 18.21 11.67 -2.77
CA GLU A 49 17.08 11.55 -3.69
C GLU A 49 16.11 10.46 -3.23
N MET A 50 16.62 9.30 -2.79
CA MET A 50 15.78 8.24 -2.23
C MET A 50 15.04 8.69 -0.96
N LYS A 51 15.68 9.45 -0.08
CA LYS A 51 15.03 10.00 1.13
C LYS A 51 13.88 10.94 0.77
N ALA A 52 14.09 11.84 -0.20
CA ALA A 52 13.04 12.74 -0.66
C ALA A 52 11.86 11.98 -1.31
N VAL A 53 12.14 10.90 -2.05
CA VAL A 53 11.11 10.02 -2.62
C VAL A 53 10.31 9.33 -1.51
N VAL A 54 10.97 8.75 -0.51
CA VAL A 54 10.29 8.13 0.65
C VAL A 54 9.42 9.15 1.37
N GLU A 55 9.95 10.34 1.68
CA GLU A 55 9.19 11.41 2.34
C GLU A 55 7.96 11.85 1.55
N ARG A 56 8.07 11.94 0.21
CA ARG A 56 6.93 12.27 -0.65
C ARG A 56 5.87 11.17 -0.61
N LEU A 57 6.27 9.91 -0.80
CA LEU A 57 5.36 8.77 -0.81
C LEU A 57 4.65 8.57 0.54
N THR A 58 5.36 8.78 1.66
CA THR A 58 4.75 8.77 2.99
C THR A 58 3.68 9.85 3.13
N LYS A 59 3.95 11.08 2.68
CA LYS A 59 2.95 12.17 2.71
C LYS A 59 1.73 11.88 1.83
N GLU A 60 1.94 11.27 0.66
CA GLU A 60 0.84 10.85 -0.22
C GLU A 60 -0.03 9.77 0.44
N ALA A 61 0.59 8.80 1.13
CA ALA A 61 -0.12 7.79 1.90
C ALA A 61 -0.89 8.40 3.08
N ASP A 62 -0.26 9.28 3.86
CA ASP A 62 -0.91 9.98 4.98
C ASP A 62 -2.10 10.81 4.50
N GLY A 63 -1.94 11.53 3.39
CA GLY A 63 -3.02 12.31 2.78
C GLY A 63 -4.17 11.43 2.28
N THR A 64 -3.86 10.27 1.68
CA THR A 64 -4.86 9.28 1.23
C THR A 64 -5.62 8.71 2.42
N PHE A 65 -4.92 8.39 3.50
CA PHE A 65 -5.53 7.91 4.74
C PHE A 65 -6.45 8.95 5.38
N GLU A 66 -5.98 10.19 5.54
CA GLU A 66 -6.77 11.26 6.16
C GLU A 66 -8.03 11.58 5.35
N TYR A 67 -7.90 11.65 4.02
CA TYR A 67 -9.03 11.87 3.13
C TYR A 67 -10.08 10.77 3.26
N SER A 68 -9.65 9.51 3.12
CA SER A 68 -10.56 8.36 3.18
C SER A 68 -11.19 8.20 4.57
N TRP A 69 -10.45 8.48 5.65
CA TRP A 69 -10.97 8.53 7.01
C TRP A 69 -12.11 9.55 7.16
N LYS A 70 -11.97 10.76 6.61
CA LYS A 70 -13.04 11.77 6.64
C LYS A 70 -14.29 11.31 5.88
N VAL A 71 -14.11 10.64 4.74
CA VAL A 71 -15.21 10.07 3.95
C VAL A 71 -15.92 8.99 4.77
N GLY A 72 -15.17 8.05 5.33
CA GLY A 72 -15.69 6.99 6.20
C GLY A 72 -16.44 7.54 7.41
N ALA A 73 -15.86 8.51 8.13
CA ALA A 73 -16.47 9.11 9.30
C ALA A 73 -17.80 9.83 9.00
N LYS A 74 -17.87 10.52 7.85
CA LYS A 74 -19.12 11.15 7.40
C LYS A 74 -20.21 10.10 7.18
N LEU A 75 -19.90 9.01 6.49
CA LEU A 75 -20.87 7.96 6.20
C LEU A 75 -21.24 7.15 7.45
N GLY A 76 -20.27 6.83 8.31
CA GLY A 76 -20.49 6.16 9.59
C GLY A 76 -21.48 6.90 10.47
N ARG A 77 -21.35 8.23 10.57
CA ARG A 77 -22.30 9.05 11.31
C ARG A 77 -23.70 9.04 10.69
N VAL A 78 -23.82 9.16 9.37
CA VAL A 78 -25.12 9.13 8.68
C VAL A 78 -25.80 7.78 8.87
N TRP A 79 -25.06 6.69 8.70
CA TRP A 79 -25.55 5.34 8.93
C TRP A 79 -26.01 5.15 10.38
N ALA A 80 -25.16 5.46 11.36
CA ALA A 80 -25.44 5.29 12.78
C ALA A 80 -26.70 6.05 13.24
N THR A 81 -26.95 7.23 12.67
CA THR A 81 -28.05 8.10 13.11
C THR A 81 -29.35 7.89 12.36
N ARG A 82 -29.32 7.38 11.13
CA ARG A 82 -30.50 7.31 10.26
C ARG A 82 -30.91 5.90 9.85
N HIS A 83 -29.99 4.95 9.93
CA HIS A 83 -30.17 3.64 9.29
C HIS A 83 -29.84 2.47 10.22
N ALA A 84 -28.97 2.65 11.21
CA ALA A 84 -28.54 1.56 12.06
C ALA A 84 -29.67 1.03 12.95
N HIS A 85 -29.85 -0.29 12.96
CA HIS A 85 -30.57 -0.95 14.04
C HIS A 85 -29.69 -0.98 15.29
N LEU A 86 -30.34 -1.01 16.46
CA LEU A 86 -29.66 -0.95 17.75
C LEU A 86 -28.63 -2.08 17.93
N SER A 87 -28.95 -3.29 17.46
CA SER A 87 -28.04 -4.44 17.49
C SER A 87 -26.75 -4.17 16.72
N ASP A 88 -26.86 -3.61 15.51
CA ASP A 88 -25.73 -3.47 14.59
C ASP A 88 -24.86 -2.30 15.02
N LEU A 89 -25.50 -1.21 15.44
CA LEU A 89 -24.82 -0.07 16.04
C LEU A 89 -23.97 -0.51 17.23
N ARG A 90 -24.56 -1.31 18.14
CA ARG A 90 -23.86 -1.84 19.31
C ARG A 90 -22.73 -2.79 18.91
N ASN A 91 -22.98 -3.73 18.00
CA ASN A 91 -21.99 -4.71 17.57
C ASN A 91 -20.75 -4.04 16.96
N ILE A 92 -20.94 -3.01 16.12
CA ILE A 92 -19.82 -2.26 15.54
C ILE A 92 -19.12 -1.40 16.61
N ALA A 93 -19.89 -0.71 17.47
CA ALA A 93 -19.32 0.17 18.49
C ALA A 93 -18.50 -0.61 19.55
N GLU A 94 -18.96 -1.79 19.93
CA GLU A 94 -18.28 -2.68 20.89
C GLU A 94 -17.15 -3.50 20.24
N GLY A 95 -16.95 -3.37 18.92
CA GLY A 95 -15.89 -4.08 18.20
C GLY A 95 -16.13 -5.58 18.05
N VAL A 96 -17.39 -6.02 18.15
CA VAL A 96 -17.81 -7.40 17.86
C VAL A 96 -17.62 -7.72 16.38
N VAL A 97 -17.81 -6.72 15.52
CA VAL A 97 -17.44 -6.76 14.10
C VAL A 97 -16.13 -6.00 13.93
N THR A 98 -15.09 -6.68 13.41
CA THR A 98 -13.81 -6.07 13.06
C THR A 98 -13.62 -6.13 11.55
N PHE A 99 -13.25 -4.98 10.98
CA PHE A 99 -13.00 -4.83 9.54
C PHE A 99 -11.49 -4.89 9.31
N ASN A 100 -10.89 -6.05 9.59
CA ASN A 100 -9.45 -6.25 9.46
C ASN A 100 -9.13 -7.15 8.25
N ASP A 101 -8.60 -6.50 7.23
CA ASP A 101 -7.83 -7.06 6.13
C ASP A 101 -8.56 -7.94 5.09
N ARG A 102 -8.62 -7.36 3.89
CA ARG A 102 -8.72 -7.99 2.55
C ARG A 102 -10.02 -8.67 2.14
N LYS A 103 -11.00 -8.87 3.03
CA LYS A 103 -12.32 -9.40 2.63
C LYS A 103 -13.52 -8.79 3.33
N ASP A 104 -13.34 -8.14 4.47
CA ASP A 104 -14.44 -7.59 5.25
C ASP A 104 -14.39 -6.06 5.16
N ASP A 105 -14.86 -5.53 4.03
CA ASP A 105 -15.15 -4.11 3.89
C ASP A 105 -16.39 -3.79 4.75
N VAL A 106 -16.42 -2.63 5.41
CA VAL A 106 -17.66 -2.11 6.04
C VAL A 106 -18.82 -2.16 5.06
N ARG A 107 -18.53 -1.93 3.77
CA ARG A 107 -19.47 -2.08 2.67
C ARG A 107 -20.11 -3.46 2.63
N LEU A 108 -19.37 -4.56 2.79
CA LEU A 108 -19.90 -5.93 2.72
C LEU A 108 -20.80 -6.32 3.90
N VAL A 109 -20.47 -5.87 5.12
CA VAL A 109 -21.31 -6.15 6.31
C VAL A 109 -22.58 -5.30 6.32
N LEU A 110 -22.49 -4.05 5.87
CA LEU A 110 -23.68 -3.21 5.71
C LEU A 110 -24.54 -3.67 4.52
N TRP A 111 -23.93 -4.17 3.44
CA TRP A 111 -24.62 -4.69 2.26
C TRP A 111 -25.25 -6.07 2.44
N GLY A 112 -24.83 -6.86 3.43
CA GLY A 112 -25.46 -8.13 3.80
C GLY A 112 -26.91 -7.97 4.26
N ASP A 113 -27.19 -6.97 5.11
CA ASP A 113 -28.55 -6.64 5.57
C ASP A 113 -29.29 -5.66 4.63
N TYR A 114 -28.56 -4.94 3.78
CA TYR A 114 -29.14 -4.10 2.72
C TYR A 114 -29.70 -4.89 1.52
N GLN A 115 -29.57 -6.22 1.46
CA GLN A 115 -30.22 -7.02 0.42
C GLN A 115 -31.77 -6.98 0.49
N HIS A 116 -32.36 -6.51 1.59
CA HIS A 116 -33.79 -6.16 1.64
C HIS A 116 -34.11 -4.75 1.16
N CYS A 117 -33.11 -3.92 0.91
CA CYS A 117 -33.23 -2.57 0.34
C CYS A 117 -32.74 -2.51 -1.12
N GLY A 118 -33.00 -3.54 -1.93
CA GLY A 118 -33.21 -3.45 -3.39
C GLY A 118 -32.21 -2.69 -4.27
N TYR A 119 -30.98 -2.43 -3.85
CA TYR A 119 -30.02 -1.65 -4.63
C TYR A 119 -28.58 -2.13 -4.34
N TYR A 120 -27.94 -2.63 -5.39
CA TYR A 120 -26.50 -2.91 -5.53
C TYR A 120 -25.97 -4.25 -4.97
N GLN A 121 -25.88 -5.24 -5.85
CA GLN A 121 -24.91 -6.34 -5.76
C GLN A 121 -23.95 -6.26 -6.96
N THR A 122 -22.65 -6.11 -6.65
CA THR A 122 -21.49 -6.83 -7.25
C THR A 122 -21.02 -6.57 -8.70
N PRO A 123 -20.90 -5.30 -9.16
CA PRO A 123 -19.75 -4.94 -10.01
C PRO A 123 -19.07 -3.58 -9.68
N GLU A 124 -19.62 -2.80 -8.74
CA GLU A 124 -19.13 -1.45 -8.45
C GLU A 124 -17.84 -1.41 -7.61
N GLU A 125 -17.57 -2.38 -6.74
CA GLU A 125 -16.33 -2.42 -5.96
C GLU A 125 -15.10 -2.66 -6.84
N ASP A 126 -15.16 -3.64 -7.74
CA ASP A 126 -14.07 -3.90 -8.70
C ASP A 126 -13.84 -2.68 -9.63
N TYR A 127 -14.91 -1.93 -9.91
CA TYR A 127 -14.84 -0.72 -10.74
C TYR A 127 -14.26 0.48 -9.97
N GLU A 128 -14.67 0.71 -8.72
CA GLU A 128 -14.12 1.76 -7.87
C GLU A 128 -12.65 1.48 -7.50
N ASP A 129 -12.32 0.23 -7.18
CA ASP A 129 -10.93 -0.21 -7.00
C ASP A 129 -10.13 -0.02 -8.27
N ALA A 130 -10.66 -0.41 -9.43
CA ALA A 130 -9.99 -0.19 -10.70
C ALA A 130 -9.81 1.30 -11.01
N GLN A 131 -10.78 2.16 -10.68
CA GLN A 131 -10.66 3.61 -10.83
C GLN A 131 -9.62 4.20 -9.87
N MET A 132 -9.61 3.77 -8.61
CA MET A 132 -8.63 4.21 -7.61
C MET A 132 -7.21 3.75 -7.97
N ALA A 133 -7.06 2.52 -8.47
CA ALA A 133 -5.81 2.03 -9.03
C ALA A 133 -5.35 2.90 -10.21
N GLN A 134 -6.27 3.23 -11.12
CA GLN A 134 -5.97 4.08 -12.28
C GLN A 134 -5.62 5.52 -11.89
N SER A 135 -6.16 6.05 -10.79
CA SER A 135 -5.80 7.37 -10.25
C SER A 135 -4.49 7.36 -9.44
N GLY A 136 -3.82 6.21 -9.31
CA GLY A 136 -2.60 6.06 -8.53
C GLY A 136 -2.82 6.15 -7.02
N THR A 137 -4.06 5.96 -6.57
CA THR A 137 -4.40 5.94 -5.14
C THR A 137 -4.01 4.61 -4.53
N ASP A 138 -3.35 4.65 -3.38
CA ASP A 138 -3.10 3.44 -2.59
C ASP A 138 -4.42 2.93 -2.00
N ILE A 139 -5.02 1.94 -2.68
CA ILE A 139 -6.32 1.36 -2.35
C ILE A 139 -6.34 0.79 -0.92
N GLU A 140 -5.27 0.14 -0.49
CA GLU A 140 -5.21 -0.45 0.85
C GLU A 140 -5.20 0.65 1.91
N THR A 141 -4.41 1.70 1.71
CA THR A 141 -4.41 2.87 2.61
C THR A 141 -5.75 3.59 2.61
N TYR A 142 -6.41 3.71 1.45
CA TYR A 142 -7.74 4.27 1.34
C TYR A 142 -8.77 3.45 2.11
N ARG A 143 -8.84 2.13 1.90
CA ARG A 143 -9.77 1.22 2.59
C ARG A 143 -9.58 1.27 4.10
N ARG A 144 -8.33 1.21 4.54
CA ARG A 144 -7.99 1.30 5.97
C ARG A 144 -8.48 2.62 6.58
N GLY A 145 -8.22 3.75 5.91
CA GLY A 145 -8.70 5.05 6.37
C GLY A 145 -10.21 5.10 6.44
N TYR A 146 -10.89 4.70 5.35
CA TYR A 146 -12.35 4.66 5.28
C TYR A 146 -12.97 3.81 6.39
N ASN A 147 -12.55 2.55 6.55
CA ASN A 147 -13.11 1.63 7.55
C ASN A 147 -12.90 2.17 8.97
N GLN A 148 -11.69 2.67 9.26
CA GLN A 148 -11.38 3.25 10.56
C GLN A 148 -12.27 4.46 10.85
N GLY A 149 -12.39 5.39 9.89
CA GLY A 149 -13.23 6.58 10.05
C GLY A 149 -14.69 6.24 10.28
N PHE A 150 -15.21 5.26 9.54
CA PHE A 150 -16.58 4.78 9.73
C PHE A 150 -16.81 4.24 11.15
N VAL A 151 -15.96 3.33 11.60
CA VAL A 151 -16.06 2.70 12.94
C VAL A 151 -15.92 3.75 14.04
N ASP A 152 -14.97 4.68 13.91
CA ASP A 152 -14.76 5.75 14.88
C ASP A 152 -16.01 6.63 15.02
N ALA A 153 -16.64 6.99 13.90
CA ALA A 153 -17.87 7.78 13.92
C ALA A 153 -19.05 7.02 14.53
N VAL A 154 -19.17 5.71 14.27
CA VAL A 154 -20.19 4.85 14.88
C VAL A 154 -19.99 4.77 16.39
N LYS A 155 -18.76 4.56 16.85
CA LYS A 155 -18.41 4.55 18.28
C LYS A 155 -18.76 5.87 18.94
N GLN A 156 -18.44 7.00 18.31
CA GLN A 156 -18.80 8.31 18.84
C GLN A 156 -20.32 8.46 19.01
N VAL A 157 -21.11 8.05 18.00
CA VAL A 157 -22.58 8.11 18.11
C VAL A 157 -23.10 7.21 19.24
N TRP A 158 -22.52 6.02 19.40
CA TRP A 158 -22.89 5.11 20.49
C TRP A 158 -22.55 5.68 21.88
N ASP A 159 -21.37 6.29 22.01
CA ASP A 159 -20.97 6.98 23.23
C ASP A 159 -21.91 8.14 23.55
N ASP A 160 -22.27 8.96 22.55
CA ASP A 160 -23.23 10.05 22.70
C ASP A 160 -24.59 9.52 23.21
N ILE A 161 -25.09 8.41 22.66
CA ILE A 161 -26.33 7.76 23.13
C ILE A 161 -26.21 7.31 24.59
N LYS A 162 -25.12 6.64 24.97
CA LYS A 162 -24.91 6.16 26.35
C LYS A 162 -24.83 7.30 27.37
N THR A 163 -24.41 8.50 26.96
CA THR A 163 -24.39 9.67 27.84
C THR A 163 -25.74 10.38 27.96
N ALA A 164 -26.64 10.16 27.01
CA ALA A 164 -27.96 10.80 26.97
C ALA A 164 -29.04 10.05 27.78
N PHE A 165 -28.77 8.80 28.18
CA PHE A 165 -29.64 7.93 28.97
C PHE A 165 -28.96 7.49 30.26
#